data_AF-A0A1Q5MM95-F1
#
_entry.id   AF-A0A1Q5MM95-F1
#
_cell.length_a   1.000
_cell.length_b   1.000
_cell.length_c   1.000
_cell.angle_alpha   90.00
_cell.angle_beta   90.00
_cell.angle_gamma   90.00
#
_symmetry.space_group_name_H-M   'P 1'
#
loop_
_entity.id
_entity.type
_entity.pdbx_description
1 polymer ?
#
loop_
_entity_poly.entity_id
_entity_poly.type
_entity_poly.pdbx_seq_one_letter_code
_entity_poly.pdbx_strand_id
1 'polypeptide(L)'
;MATPEAEDFAALLKELKDRSGRSYGVLAAKLHVSTSTLHRYCNGDAIPNEYGSVERLARLCGATADELVELHRRWIVAEAARRRGKQEGGAAAVAAPSPVPAPVPAPAVEAEDDPEPEPDAVQAPEPAPVPPASELEREHLVEPAASGNRWRRASARTRVLLAVAAVVALTVPTAVVANQLAGSSEDAAVGAAPGATGHGGDDKKADTVSGASESASTSPSPSRKPSPSATTGSATPSAGASKTASPPAGSEPKTATGRPPTVTISSYNWEEPCGQYYLLDEPAANVPPPPVPQDTRGWARALGGVDGGQMRLELTVQGTSEQAVVLKDLNVRVLNRSAPLKRSAFSMGEGCGSGIEPQSFDVGLDNSRPTLTPVAGQQGDKKVPAKDFPFRVSSNDVEVFDLDAYVEGHDVTWYLELEWSSGGQTGTLRIDDGGQPFRTSSIAGRPEFRYNRQSSKWEAAS
;
A
#
# COMPACT_ATOMS: atom_id res chain seq x y z
N MET A 1 22.55 15.78 30.96
CA MET A 1 22.14 17.21 31.02
C MET A 1 21.31 17.52 29.79
N ALA A 2 20.38 18.46 29.88
CA ALA A 2 19.95 19.19 28.67
C ALA A 2 21.15 19.99 28.14
N THR A 3 21.10 20.38 26.86
CA THR A 3 22.04 21.36 26.30
C THR A 3 21.34 22.72 26.28
N PRO A 4 22.05 23.86 26.36
CA PRO A 4 21.39 25.17 26.38
C PRO A 4 20.49 25.40 25.15
N GLU A 5 20.87 24.85 23.99
CA GLU A 5 20.05 24.92 22.78
C GLU A 5 18.72 24.15 22.91
N ALA A 6 18.68 23.09 23.72
CA ALA A 6 17.45 22.37 24.06
C ALA A 6 16.54 23.16 25.01
N GLU A 7 17.14 23.92 25.93
CA GLU A 7 16.42 24.79 26.87
C GLU A 7 15.83 26.01 26.15
N ASP A 8 16.56 26.65 25.22
CA ASP A 8 16.08 27.76 24.38
C ASP A 8 14.91 27.35 23.46
N PHE A 9 14.90 26.10 23.00
CA PHE A 9 13.80 25.50 22.25
C PHE A 9 12.59 25.20 23.15
N ALA A 10 12.81 24.59 24.31
CA ALA A 10 11.77 24.27 25.28
C ALA A 10 11.09 25.53 25.86
N ALA A 11 11.85 26.61 26.08
CA ALA A 11 11.32 27.90 26.54
C ALA A 11 10.28 28.47 25.57
N LEU A 12 10.56 28.46 24.26
CA LEU A 12 9.62 28.93 23.23
C LEU A 12 8.38 28.03 23.13
N LEU A 13 8.53 26.71 23.22
CA LEU A 13 7.38 25.79 23.31
C LEU A 13 6.51 26.05 24.55
N LYS A 14 7.15 26.33 25.69
CA LYS A 14 6.48 26.60 26.96
C LYS A 14 5.72 27.93 26.91
N GLU A 15 6.32 28.99 26.35
CA GLU A 15 5.65 30.29 26.13
C GLU A 15 4.39 30.13 25.27
N LEU A 16 4.50 29.46 24.10
CA LEU A 16 3.35 29.16 23.24
C LEU A 16 2.28 28.36 23.97
N LYS A 17 2.68 27.34 24.74
CA LYS A 17 1.77 26.49 25.53
C LYS A 17 1.08 27.27 26.65
N ASP A 18 1.78 28.14 27.37
CA ASP A 18 1.22 28.94 28.46
C ASP A 18 0.28 30.02 27.92
N ARG A 19 0.65 30.68 26.82
CA ARG A 19 -0.22 31.61 26.07
C ARG A 19 -1.52 30.96 25.57
N SER A 20 -1.49 29.67 25.24
CA SER A 20 -2.67 28.94 24.79
C SER A 20 -3.73 28.67 25.88
N GLY A 21 -3.36 28.80 27.16
CA GLY A 21 -4.21 28.48 28.31
C GLY A 21 -4.57 26.99 28.47
N ARG A 22 -4.00 26.08 27.67
CA ARG A 22 -4.37 24.66 27.66
C ARG A 22 -3.53 23.83 28.63
N SER A 23 -4.16 22.85 29.28
CA SER A 23 -3.46 21.88 30.09
C SER A 23 -2.72 20.86 29.21
N TYR A 24 -1.63 20.28 29.73
CA TYR A 24 -0.86 19.27 29.01
C TYR A 24 -1.68 18.04 28.64
N GLY A 25 -2.69 17.66 29.44
CA GLY A 25 -3.62 16.57 29.11
C GLY A 25 -4.53 16.84 27.90
N VAL A 26 -4.98 18.09 27.72
CA VAL A 26 -5.79 18.48 26.54
C VAL A 26 -4.93 18.53 25.28
N LEU A 27 -3.66 18.93 25.40
CA LEU A 27 -2.70 18.89 24.28
C LEU A 27 -2.31 17.44 23.95
N ALA A 28 -2.06 16.60 24.96
CA ALA A 28 -1.78 15.17 24.82
C ALA A 28 -2.87 14.44 24.03
N ALA A 29 -4.13 14.58 24.46
CA ALA A 29 -5.28 13.95 23.82
C ALA A 29 -5.47 14.39 22.35
N LYS A 30 -5.19 15.66 22.01
CA LYS A 30 -5.31 16.19 20.64
C LYS A 30 -4.11 15.88 19.73
N LEU A 31 -3.01 15.40 20.30
CA LEU A 31 -1.78 15.04 19.57
C LEU A 31 -1.52 13.53 19.55
N HIS A 32 -2.35 12.73 20.24
CA HIS A 32 -2.17 11.30 20.45
C HIS A 32 -0.79 10.92 21.05
N VAL A 33 -0.24 11.80 21.89
CA VAL A 33 1.02 11.58 22.64
C VAL A 33 0.76 11.58 24.14
N SER A 34 1.61 10.93 24.93
CA SER A 34 1.46 10.93 26.39
C SER A 34 1.72 12.32 27.00
N THR A 35 1.00 12.64 28.07
CA THR A 35 1.23 13.84 28.89
C THR A 35 2.69 13.95 29.35
N SER A 36 3.31 12.83 29.74
CA SER A 36 4.72 12.77 30.13
C SER A 36 5.68 13.16 29.00
N THR A 37 5.36 12.80 27.75
CA THR A 37 6.16 13.18 26.58
C THR A 37 6.11 14.69 26.33
N LEU A 38 4.93 15.31 26.43
CA LEU A 38 4.79 16.77 26.29
C LEU A 38 5.48 17.55 27.43
N HIS A 39 5.40 17.06 28.66
CA HIS A 39 6.15 17.65 29.77
C HIS A 39 7.67 17.66 29.49
N ARG A 40 8.22 16.57 28.96
CA ARG A 40 9.65 16.51 28.59
C ARG A 40 10.02 17.48 27.47
N TYR A 41 9.15 17.67 26.48
CA TYR A 41 9.38 18.63 25.40
C TYR A 41 9.36 20.10 25.88
N CYS A 42 8.42 20.45 26.77
CA CYS A 42 8.35 21.81 27.34
C CYS A 42 9.33 22.09 28.50
N ASN A 43 10.10 21.08 28.92
CA ASN A 43 11.18 21.20 29.92
C ASN A 43 12.59 21.16 29.30
N GLY A 44 12.75 20.63 28.07
CA GLY A 44 14.08 20.36 27.47
C GLY A 44 14.63 18.95 27.74
N ASP A 45 13.93 18.13 28.55
CA ASP A 45 14.28 16.73 28.87
C ASP A 45 14.20 15.78 27.65
N ALA A 46 13.62 16.24 26.53
CA ALA A 46 13.65 15.57 25.24
C ALA A 46 13.42 16.58 24.10
N ILE A 47 14.11 16.36 22.98
CA ILE A 47 13.82 17.01 21.69
C ILE A 47 13.18 15.95 20.78
N PRO A 48 12.03 16.23 20.13
CA PRO A 48 11.42 15.30 19.17
C PRO A 48 12.34 15.01 17.99
N ASN A 49 12.34 13.76 17.49
CA ASN A 49 13.05 13.39 16.27
C ASN A 49 12.44 14.03 15.00
N GLU A 50 11.17 14.45 15.07
CA GLU A 50 10.41 15.00 13.94
C GLU A 50 9.83 16.37 14.29
N TYR A 51 10.04 17.34 13.40
CA TYR A 51 9.44 18.66 13.54
C TYR A 51 7.91 18.66 13.41
N GLY A 52 7.32 17.73 12.64
CA GLY A 52 5.85 17.71 12.42
C GLY A 52 5.03 17.61 13.72
N SER A 53 5.54 16.93 14.75
CA SER A 53 4.90 16.87 16.06
C SER A 53 5.07 18.15 16.89
N VAL A 54 6.19 18.87 16.71
CA VAL A 54 6.42 20.22 17.26
C VAL A 54 5.48 21.22 16.62
N GLU A 55 5.35 21.16 15.29
CA GLU A 55 4.50 22.07 14.53
C GLU A 55 3.01 21.87 14.83
N ARG A 56 2.55 20.62 14.92
CA ARG A 56 1.16 20.31 15.33
C ARG A 56 0.85 20.84 16.73
N LEU A 57 1.78 20.72 17.68
CA LEU A 57 1.67 21.30 19.02
C LEU A 57 1.58 22.84 18.97
N ALA A 58 2.51 23.49 18.28
CA ALA A 58 2.56 24.95 18.18
C ALA A 58 1.32 25.53 17.47
N ARG A 59 0.88 24.92 16.37
CA ARG A 59 -0.39 25.26 15.69
C ARG A 59 -1.60 25.09 16.61
N LEU A 60 -1.67 24.01 17.41
CA LEU A 60 -2.71 23.84 18.42
C LEU A 60 -2.66 24.91 19.51
N CYS A 61 -1.47 25.40 19.87
CA CYS A 61 -1.28 26.48 20.84
C CYS A 61 -1.54 27.90 20.28
N GLY A 62 -1.78 28.04 18.97
CA GLY A 62 -1.99 29.34 18.32
C GLY A 62 -0.69 30.09 18.05
N ALA A 63 0.34 29.39 17.56
CA ALA A 63 1.55 30.00 17.01
C ALA A 63 1.28 30.67 15.65
N THR A 64 1.90 31.82 15.40
CA THR A 64 1.90 32.52 14.11
C THR A 64 2.88 31.87 13.13
N ALA A 65 2.84 32.27 11.85
CA ALA A 65 3.78 31.77 10.84
C ALA A 65 5.25 32.08 11.20
N ASP A 66 5.53 33.29 11.70
CA ASP A 66 6.88 33.71 12.09
C ASP A 66 7.38 32.93 13.32
N GLU A 67 6.50 32.67 14.29
CA GLU A 67 6.80 31.85 15.47
C GLU A 67 7.08 30.39 15.08
N LEU A 68 6.38 29.84 14.09
CA LEU A 68 6.67 28.50 13.56
C LEU A 68 8.01 28.44 12.81
N VAL A 69 8.42 29.51 12.12
CA VAL A 69 9.75 29.59 11.48
C VAL A 69 10.86 29.68 12.53
N GLU A 70 10.68 30.50 13.57
CA GLU A 70 11.65 30.64 14.65
C GLU A 70 11.77 29.37 15.49
N LEU A 71 10.65 28.71 15.79
CA LEU A 71 10.61 27.41 16.46
C LEU A 71 11.32 26.31 15.64
N HIS A 72 11.20 26.34 14.32
CA HIS A 72 11.92 25.42 13.43
C HIS A 72 13.44 25.65 13.47
N ARG A 73 13.89 26.92 13.44
CA ARG A 73 15.32 27.25 13.58
C ARG A 73 15.91 26.72 14.89
N ARG A 74 15.23 26.97 16.01
CA ARG A 74 15.70 26.49 17.33
C ARG A 74 15.69 24.97 17.41
N TRP A 75 14.67 24.31 16.84
CA TRP A 75 14.64 22.85 16.76
C TRP A 75 15.85 22.29 16.00
N ILE A 76 16.21 22.84 14.83
CA ILE A 76 17.40 22.41 14.06
C ILE A 76 18.69 22.55 14.90
N VAL A 77 18.87 23.68 15.58
CA VAL A 77 20.08 23.94 16.39
C VAL A 77 20.15 22.99 17.60
N ALA A 78 19.03 22.77 18.28
CA ALA A 78 18.93 21.83 19.40
C ALA A 78 19.15 20.37 18.96
N GLU A 79 18.59 19.97 17.81
CA GLU A 79 18.73 18.61 17.28
C GLU A 79 20.17 18.35 16.81
N ALA A 80 20.84 19.36 16.25
CA ALA A 80 22.28 19.30 15.95
C ALA A 80 23.15 19.19 17.22
N ALA A 81 22.82 19.93 18.30
CA ALA A 81 23.50 19.81 19.59
C ALA A 81 23.35 18.41 20.20
N ARG A 82 22.13 17.87 20.16
CA ARG A 82 21.83 16.48 20.57
C ARG A 82 22.61 15.45 19.76
N ARG A 83 22.74 15.65 18.43
CA ARG A 83 23.55 14.77 17.56
C ARG A 83 25.04 14.82 17.93
N ARG A 84 25.62 16.00 18.19
CA ARG A 84 27.00 16.16 18.69
C ARG A 84 27.20 15.38 20.00
N GLY A 85 26.36 15.61 21.00
CA GLY A 85 26.47 14.93 22.30
C GLY A 85 26.33 13.40 22.22
N LYS A 86 25.51 12.87 21.29
CA LYS A 86 25.44 11.42 21.03
C LYS A 86 26.73 10.89 20.37
N GLN A 87 27.35 11.67 19.48
CA GLN A 87 28.60 11.29 18.81
C GLN A 87 29.81 11.35 19.75
N GLU A 88 29.87 12.36 20.63
CA GLU A 88 30.90 12.50 21.67
C GLU A 88 30.76 11.42 22.75
N GLY A 89 29.54 11.12 23.20
CA GLY A 89 29.27 9.99 24.10
C GLY A 89 29.59 8.63 23.47
N GLY A 90 29.44 8.49 22.15
CA GLY A 90 29.90 7.32 21.40
C GLY A 90 31.42 7.23 21.31
N ALA A 91 32.11 8.35 21.07
CA ALA A 91 33.58 8.39 21.03
C ALA A 91 34.20 8.05 22.40
N ALA A 92 33.60 8.53 23.50
CA ALA A 92 34.01 8.20 24.86
C ALA A 92 33.87 6.70 25.20
N ALA A 93 33.01 5.96 24.48
CA ALA A 93 32.85 4.50 24.62
C ALA A 93 33.82 3.67 23.74
N VAL A 94 34.62 4.31 22.88
CA VAL A 94 35.61 3.66 22.00
C VAL A 94 37.06 4.10 22.30
N ALA A 95 37.24 5.10 23.17
CA ALA A 95 38.54 5.64 23.58
C ALA A 95 39.24 4.83 24.71
N ALA A 96 39.34 3.50 24.55
CA ALA A 96 40.07 2.62 25.46
C ALA A 96 40.87 1.55 24.67
N PRO A 97 42.16 1.78 24.36
CA PRO A 97 42.97 0.81 23.63
C PRO A 97 43.42 -0.33 24.55
N SER A 98 42.66 -1.43 24.56
CA SER A 98 43.15 -2.71 25.11
C SER A 98 44.42 -3.13 24.35
N PRO A 99 45.51 -3.50 25.04
CA PRO A 99 46.81 -3.71 24.40
C PRO A 99 46.83 -4.96 23.51
N VAL A 100 47.48 -4.84 22.35
CA VAL A 100 47.75 -5.95 21.44
C VAL A 100 48.75 -6.93 22.09
N PRO A 101 48.45 -8.24 22.19
CA PRO A 101 49.45 -9.22 22.61
C PRO A 101 50.49 -9.42 21.50
N ALA A 102 51.74 -9.04 21.80
CA ALA A 102 52.90 -9.35 20.97
C ALA A 102 53.24 -10.86 21.00
N PRO A 103 53.94 -11.41 19.99
CA PRO A 103 54.02 -12.86 19.80
C PRO A 103 54.94 -13.57 20.80
N VAL A 104 54.54 -14.79 21.16
CA VAL A 104 55.38 -15.77 21.88
C VAL A 104 56.20 -16.57 20.86
N PRO A 105 57.52 -16.78 21.06
CA PRO A 105 58.36 -17.47 20.09
C PRO A 105 58.09 -18.99 20.03
N ALA A 106 58.33 -19.58 18.87
CA ALA A 106 58.34 -21.03 18.69
C ALA A 106 59.62 -21.66 19.30
N PRO A 107 59.57 -22.92 19.78
CA PRO A 107 60.75 -23.71 20.05
C PRO A 107 61.46 -24.11 18.74
N ALA A 108 62.76 -24.37 18.82
CA ALA A 108 63.56 -24.80 17.67
C ALA A 108 63.29 -26.25 17.26
N VAL A 109 63.66 -26.58 16.02
CA VAL A 109 63.65 -27.95 15.46
C VAL A 109 65.07 -28.50 15.51
N GLU A 110 65.21 -29.80 15.78
CA GLU A 110 66.45 -30.56 15.61
C GLU A 110 66.11 -31.85 14.82
N ALA A 111 67.08 -32.40 14.08
CA ALA A 111 66.92 -33.38 12.97
C ALA A 111 66.37 -34.77 13.39
N GLU A 112 66.10 -35.77 12.54
CA GLU A 112 66.47 -36.15 11.15
C GLU A 112 65.21 -36.80 10.47
N ASP A 113 65.06 -37.07 9.16
CA ASP A 113 65.89 -36.98 7.93
C ASP A 113 64.96 -36.88 6.66
N ASP A 114 65.51 -36.86 5.43
CA ASP A 114 64.79 -36.93 4.12
C ASP A 114 65.26 -38.19 3.31
N PRO A 115 64.42 -38.87 2.50
CA PRO A 115 64.31 -38.45 1.09
C PRO A 115 62.94 -38.66 0.40
N GLU A 116 62.67 -37.76 -0.54
CA GLU A 116 61.76 -37.87 -1.70
C GLU A 116 61.94 -39.17 -2.54
N PRO A 117 60.94 -39.60 -3.34
CA PRO A 117 60.68 -38.91 -4.61
C PRO A 117 59.21 -38.69 -5.02
N GLU A 118 59.03 -37.66 -5.85
CA GLU A 118 57.90 -37.38 -6.75
C GLU A 118 57.45 -38.61 -7.63
N PRO A 119 56.23 -38.62 -8.23
CA PRO A 119 55.92 -37.68 -9.33
C PRO A 119 54.47 -37.22 -9.57
N ASP A 120 54.42 -36.21 -10.44
CA ASP A 120 53.38 -35.85 -11.42
C ASP A 120 52.05 -35.20 -10.97
N ALA A 121 51.88 -33.97 -11.46
CA ALA A 121 50.63 -33.23 -11.42
C ALA A 121 49.70 -33.61 -12.59
N VAL A 122 48.39 -33.67 -12.34
CA VAL A 122 47.36 -33.78 -13.39
C VAL A 122 46.52 -32.51 -13.40
N GLN A 123 46.35 -31.94 -14.61
CA GLN A 123 45.68 -30.67 -14.84
C GLN A 123 44.15 -30.76 -14.72
N ALA A 124 43.50 -29.63 -14.46
CA ALA A 124 42.05 -29.50 -14.55
C ALA A 124 41.57 -29.55 -16.02
N PRO A 125 40.46 -30.23 -16.35
CA PRO A 125 39.95 -30.30 -17.71
C PRO A 125 39.14 -29.05 -18.11
N GLU A 126 39.49 -28.46 -19.24
CA GLU A 126 38.75 -27.38 -19.92
C GLU A 126 37.54 -27.95 -20.70
N PRO A 127 36.39 -27.26 -20.78
CA PRO A 127 35.18 -27.80 -21.42
C PRO A 127 35.24 -27.78 -22.97
N ALA A 128 34.94 -28.94 -23.58
CA ALA A 128 34.89 -29.08 -25.04
C ALA A 128 33.62 -28.47 -25.69
N PRO A 129 33.69 -27.97 -26.94
CA PRO A 129 32.61 -27.23 -27.60
C PRO A 129 31.57 -28.13 -28.30
N VAL A 130 30.38 -27.56 -28.57
CA VAL A 130 29.25 -28.21 -29.26
C VAL A 130 29.23 -27.86 -30.75
N PRO A 131 29.12 -28.82 -31.69
CA PRO A 131 28.92 -28.54 -33.12
C PRO A 131 27.45 -28.22 -33.46
N PRO A 132 27.18 -27.48 -34.56
CA PRO A 132 25.86 -26.89 -34.86
C PRO A 132 24.92 -27.78 -35.69
N ALA A 133 23.67 -27.33 -35.86
CA ALA A 133 22.65 -27.97 -36.69
C ALA A 133 22.39 -27.22 -38.02
N SER A 134 22.27 -27.99 -39.11
CA SER A 134 21.72 -27.69 -40.45
C SER A 134 21.80 -29.01 -41.26
N GLU A 135 20.98 -29.33 -42.28
CA GLU A 135 19.85 -28.62 -42.91
C GLU A 135 18.88 -29.62 -43.59
N LEU A 136 17.92 -29.09 -44.36
CA LEU A 136 16.86 -29.70 -45.22
C LEU A 136 17.22 -31.03 -45.93
N GLU A 137 16.28 -31.93 -46.27
CA GLU A 137 15.28 -31.77 -47.35
C GLU A 137 14.13 -32.83 -47.30
N ARG A 138 13.20 -32.78 -48.27
CA ARG A 138 11.97 -33.60 -48.45
C ARG A 138 12.26 -34.99 -49.11
N GLU A 139 11.35 -35.93 -49.39
CA GLU A 139 9.88 -35.89 -49.58
C GLU A 139 9.16 -37.28 -49.50
N HIS A 140 7.83 -37.27 -49.27
CA HIS A 140 6.75 -38.24 -49.60
C HIS A 140 6.96 -39.78 -49.67
N LEU A 141 6.01 -40.54 -49.06
CA LEU A 141 4.91 -41.19 -49.81
C LEU A 141 3.79 -41.84 -48.93
N VAL A 142 2.53 -41.58 -49.31
CA VAL A 142 1.25 -42.31 -49.02
C VAL A 142 0.60 -42.25 -47.61
N GLU A 143 -0.60 -41.66 -47.59
CA GLU A 143 -1.72 -41.74 -46.61
C GLU A 143 -2.91 -42.52 -47.28
N PRO A 144 -4.12 -42.70 -46.69
CA PRO A 144 -4.55 -42.73 -45.29
C PRO A 144 -5.47 -43.94 -44.95
N ALA A 145 -5.86 -44.11 -43.67
CA ALA A 145 -7.09 -44.83 -43.25
C ALA A 145 -7.61 -44.31 -41.90
N ALA A 146 -8.94 -44.34 -41.68
CA ALA A 146 -9.60 -43.52 -40.65
C ALA A 146 -10.46 -44.28 -39.62
N SER A 147 -10.96 -43.51 -38.62
CA SER A 147 -11.99 -43.85 -37.61
C SER A 147 -11.56 -44.68 -36.39
N GLY A 148 -12.26 -44.51 -35.24
CA GLY A 148 -12.00 -45.35 -34.06
C GLY A 148 -12.55 -44.93 -32.68
N ASN A 149 -13.18 -43.76 -32.49
CA ASN A 149 -13.65 -43.35 -31.16
C ASN A 149 -14.77 -44.27 -30.61
N ARG A 150 -14.55 -44.92 -29.44
CA ARG A 150 -15.61 -45.51 -28.60
C ARG A 150 -15.19 -45.86 -27.16
N TRP A 151 -16.02 -45.49 -26.20
CA TRP A 151 -16.02 -46.02 -24.83
C TRP A 151 -16.04 -47.55 -24.76
N ARG A 152 -15.45 -48.11 -23.69
CA ARG A 152 -16.04 -49.26 -22.98
C ARG A 152 -16.22 -48.94 -21.49
N ARG A 153 -17.26 -49.53 -20.90
CA ARG A 153 -17.69 -49.31 -19.50
C ARG A 153 -17.15 -50.40 -18.57
N ALA A 154 -17.20 -50.08 -17.28
CA ALA A 154 -16.79 -50.91 -16.14
C ALA A 154 -17.39 -52.34 -16.08
N SER A 155 -16.76 -53.17 -15.25
CA SER A 155 -17.37 -54.33 -14.60
C SER A 155 -17.24 -54.17 -13.08
N ALA A 156 -18.24 -54.61 -12.31
CA ALA A 156 -18.26 -54.46 -10.86
C ALA A 156 -18.95 -55.63 -10.13
N ARG A 157 -18.24 -56.19 -9.14
CA ARG A 157 -18.66 -56.95 -7.95
C ARG A 157 -17.48 -56.81 -6.97
N THR A 158 -17.65 -56.73 -5.65
CA THR A 158 -18.66 -57.34 -4.79
C THR A 158 -19.38 -56.31 -3.91
N ARG A 159 -20.60 -56.65 -3.43
CA ARG A 159 -21.38 -55.87 -2.47
C ARG A 159 -21.45 -56.60 -1.12
N VAL A 160 -21.56 -55.83 -0.03
CA VAL A 160 -22.54 -56.12 1.03
C VAL A 160 -23.34 -54.84 1.25
N LEU A 161 -24.62 -54.98 1.57
CA LEU A 161 -25.57 -53.90 1.85
C LEU A 161 -26.06 -54.06 3.28
N LEU A 162 -26.43 -52.95 3.92
CA LEU A 162 -27.85 -52.70 4.23
C LEU A 162 -28.06 -51.24 4.64
N ALA A 163 -29.29 -50.76 4.44
CA ALA A 163 -29.71 -49.40 4.77
C ALA A 163 -31.18 -49.44 5.21
N VAL A 164 -31.56 -48.48 6.04
CA VAL A 164 -32.97 -48.08 6.22
C VAL A 164 -33.01 -46.56 6.18
N ALA A 165 -33.96 -46.02 5.41
CA ALA A 165 -34.26 -44.60 5.37
C ALA A 165 -35.71 -44.39 5.84
N ALA A 166 -35.99 -43.21 6.40
CA ALA A 166 -37.34 -42.76 6.69
C ALA A 166 -37.51 -41.34 6.11
N VAL A 167 -38.53 -41.15 5.28
CA VAL A 167 -38.89 -39.86 4.70
C VAL A 167 -40.21 -39.42 5.32
N VAL A 168 -40.27 -38.19 5.81
CA VAL A 168 -41.52 -37.48 6.06
C VAL A 168 -41.36 -36.06 5.53
N ALA A 169 -42.34 -35.63 4.74
CA ALA A 169 -42.56 -34.24 4.36
C ALA A 169 -44.07 -34.00 4.44
N LEU A 170 -44.50 -32.78 4.79
CA LEU A 170 -45.72 -32.11 4.28
C LEU A 170 -45.98 -30.74 4.94
N THR A 171 -46.48 -29.82 4.10
CA THR A 171 -47.37 -28.66 4.39
C THR A 171 -46.98 -27.56 5.38
N VAL A 172 -46.97 -26.33 4.86
CA VAL A 172 -47.35 -25.08 5.54
C VAL A 172 -48.89 -24.93 5.48
N PRO A 173 -49.53 -24.28 6.47
CA PRO A 173 -50.46 -23.20 6.11
C PRO A 173 -50.30 -21.94 6.98
N THR A 174 -50.64 -20.78 6.42
CA THR A 174 -50.67 -19.48 7.11
C THR A 174 -51.97 -19.25 7.87
N ALA A 175 -51.93 -18.54 9.00
CA ALA A 175 -53.11 -17.96 9.64
C ALA A 175 -52.78 -16.59 10.26
N VAL A 176 -53.66 -15.61 10.06
CA VAL A 176 -53.63 -14.29 10.70
C VAL A 176 -54.95 -14.10 11.45
N VAL A 177 -54.87 -13.82 12.75
CA VAL A 177 -56.02 -13.37 13.59
C VAL A 177 -55.48 -12.33 14.58
N ALA A 178 -56.30 -11.32 14.90
CA ALA A 178 -56.01 -10.23 15.85
C ALA A 178 -57.07 -10.16 16.96
N ASN A 179 -57.03 -9.10 17.80
CA ASN A 179 -57.79 -8.89 19.05
C ASN A 179 -57.31 -9.80 20.22
N GLN A 180 -57.07 -9.31 21.45
CA GLN A 180 -57.93 -8.57 22.41
C GLN A 180 -59.18 -9.39 22.83
N LEU A 181 -59.57 -9.47 24.10
CA LEU A 181 -59.61 -8.42 25.15
C LEU A 181 -59.70 -9.02 26.58
N ALA A 182 -59.55 -8.17 27.62
CA ALA A 182 -59.84 -8.38 29.06
C ALA A 182 -58.95 -9.40 29.83
N GLY A 183 -58.72 -9.27 31.15
CA GLY A 183 -59.07 -8.28 32.19
C GLY A 183 -58.50 -8.79 33.53
N SER A 184 -58.23 -8.03 34.60
CA SER A 184 -58.62 -6.68 35.06
C SER A 184 -57.36 -5.86 35.47
N SER A 185 -57.32 -4.52 35.65
CA SER A 185 -58.14 -3.60 36.47
C SER A 185 -58.09 -3.94 37.97
N GLU A 186 -58.00 -3.02 38.94
CA GLU A 186 -58.20 -1.55 38.99
C GLU A 186 -56.91 -0.83 39.53
N ASP A 187 -56.74 0.50 39.61
CA ASP A 187 -57.71 1.57 39.86
C ASP A 187 -57.23 2.98 39.38
N ALA A 188 -58.19 3.92 39.25
CA ALA A 188 -58.15 5.41 39.24
C ALA A 188 -56.94 6.21 38.65
N ALA A 189 -57.12 7.28 37.84
CA ALA A 189 -58.33 7.89 37.28
C ALA A 189 -58.02 8.90 36.13
N VAL A 190 -58.99 9.05 35.20
CA VAL A 190 -59.45 10.25 34.44
C VAL A 190 -58.40 11.34 34.04
N GLY A 191 -58.32 11.81 32.78
CA GLY A 191 -59.13 11.55 31.59
C GLY A 191 -58.81 12.55 30.45
N ALA A 192 -59.36 12.34 29.26
CA ALA A 192 -59.04 13.16 28.06
C ALA A 192 -59.91 14.42 27.88
N ALA A 193 -59.48 15.29 26.95
CA ALA A 193 -60.18 16.48 26.43
C ALA A 193 -61.58 16.15 25.82
N PRO A 194 -62.49 17.12 25.49
CA PRO A 194 -62.19 18.53 25.11
C PRO A 194 -63.24 19.64 25.41
N GLY A 195 -62.88 20.91 25.12
CA GLY A 195 -63.74 21.86 24.39
C GLY A 195 -64.44 23.03 25.13
N ALA A 196 -64.44 24.22 24.48
CA ALA A 196 -65.23 25.45 24.75
C ALA A 196 -64.92 26.21 26.08
N THR A 197 -64.90 27.56 26.21
CA THR A 197 -65.08 28.77 25.34
C THR A 197 -64.02 29.85 25.72
N GLY A 198 -63.87 31.04 25.11
CA GLY A 198 -64.40 31.61 23.87
C GLY A 198 -64.68 33.14 23.92
N HIS A 199 -63.66 33.99 23.71
CA HIS A 199 -63.65 35.45 23.42
C HIS A 199 -62.32 35.77 22.71
N GLY A 200 -62.15 36.74 21.79
CA GLY A 200 -63.07 37.67 21.13
C GLY A 200 -62.25 38.71 20.31
N GLY A 201 -62.80 39.24 19.20
CA GLY A 201 -62.08 40.10 18.22
C GLY A 201 -61.53 39.29 17.03
N ASP A 202 -62.10 39.32 15.81
CA ASP A 202 -62.32 40.43 14.85
C ASP A 202 -61.01 40.90 14.16
N ASP A 203 -60.88 40.99 12.82
CA ASP A 203 -61.89 40.83 11.77
C ASP A 203 -61.28 40.43 10.38
N LYS A 204 -62.14 39.95 9.44
CA LYS A 204 -62.08 39.95 7.94
C LYS A 204 -60.73 40.01 7.17
N LYS A 205 -60.54 39.36 6.00
CA LYS A 205 -61.35 38.40 5.21
C LYS A 205 -60.50 37.80 4.05
N ALA A 206 -60.75 36.52 3.78
CA ALA A 206 -60.84 35.79 2.50
C ALA A 206 -60.93 36.58 1.15
N ASP A 207 -60.67 36.00 -0.04
CA ASP A 207 -60.49 34.57 -0.35
C ASP A 207 -59.70 34.27 -1.66
N THR A 208 -59.28 33.00 -1.74
CA THR A 208 -58.90 32.13 -2.87
C THR A 208 -59.39 32.48 -4.29
N VAL A 209 -58.56 32.28 -5.33
CA VAL A 209 -58.85 31.50 -6.59
C VAL A 209 -57.69 31.52 -7.62
N SER A 210 -57.45 30.35 -8.24
CA SER A 210 -56.79 29.97 -9.53
C SER A 210 -55.84 30.89 -10.32
N GLY A 211 -54.90 30.28 -11.07
CA GLY A 211 -54.59 30.75 -12.43
C GLY A 211 -53.25 30.34 -13.04
N ALA A 212 -53.28 29.58 -14.14
CA ALA A 212 -52.16 29.02 -14.90
C ALA A 212 -51.40 29.99 -15.86
N SER A 213 -50.32 29.48 -16.45
CA SER A 213 -49.64 29.84 -17.72
C SER A 213 -48.81 31.14 -17.87
N GLU A 214 -47.53 30.92 -18.18
CA GLU A 214 -46.79 31.41 -19.39
C GLU A 214 -46.86 32.89 -19.84
N SER A 215 -45.75 33.61 -19.67
CA SER A 215 -45.03 34.42 -20.70
C SER A 215 -43.82 35.12 -20.04
N ALA A 216 -42.58 35.20 -20.55
CA ALA A 216 -42.00 35.36 -21.90
C ALA A 216 -41.64 36.82 -22.30
N SER A 217 -40.49 37.33 -21.82
CA SER A 217 -39.65 38.39 -22.44
C SER A 217 -38.31 38.53 -21.69
N THR A 218 -37.12 38.55 -22.32
CA THR A 218 -36.40 39.68 -22.98
C THR A 218 -36.12 40.89 -22.05
N SER A 219 -34.98 41.61 -22.08
CA SER A 219 -33.88 41.69 -23.07
C SER A 219 -32.50 42.05 -22.40
N PRO A 220 -31.42 42.65 -23.00
CA PRO A 220 -30.10 41.98 -23.02
C PRO A 220 -28.87 42.77 -22.48
N SER A 221 -27.71 42.11 -22.46
CA SER A 221 -26.40 42.69 -22.09
C SER A 221 -25.72 43.48 -23.24
N PRO A 222 -24.90 44.52 -22.94
CA PRO A 222 -24.15 45.27 -23.95
C PRO A 222 -22.75 44.70 -24.24
N SER A 223 -22.35 44.68 -25.52
CA SER A 223 -20.98 44.41 -25.97
C SER A 223 -20.43 45.59 -26.78
N ARG A 224 -19.13 45.92 -26.63
CA ARG A 224 -18.47 47.01 -27.39
C ARG A 224 -17.50 46.46 -28.45
N LYS A 225 -17.44 47.14 -29.60
CA LYS A 225 -16.51 46.89 -30.72
C LYS A 225 -15.42 47.98 -30.79
N PRO A 226 -14.25 47.71 -31.42
CA PRO A 226 -13.28 48.73 -31.82
C PRO A 226 -13.65 49.43 -33.16
N SER A 227 -12.94 50.52 -33.49
CA SER A 227 -13.23 51.44 -34.61
C SER A 227 -12.37 51.21 -35.88
N PRO A 228 -12.83 51.65 -37.08
CA PRO A 228 -12.03 51.69 -38.32
C PRO A 228 -11.90 53.09 -38.99
N SER A 229 -10.85 53.28 -39.79
CA SER A 229 -10.67 54.22 -40.93
C SER A 229 -9.38 53.81 -41.67
N ALA A 230 -9.29 53.61 -43.00
CA ALA A 230 -9.55 54.51 -44.14
C ALA A 230 -8.50 55.66 -44.22
N THR A 231 -7.82 56.00 -45.33
CA THR A 231 -7.89 55.66 -46.79
C THR A 231 -6.46 55.93 -47.41
N THR A 232 -5.99 55.73 -48.66
CA THR A 232 -6.47 55.45 -50.05
C THR A 232 -5.29 54.93 -50.93
N GLY A 233 -5.54 54.27 -52.08
CA GLY A 233 -4.57 54.25 -53.22
C GLY A 233 -4.54 52.97 -54.08
N SER A 234 -4.68 53.10 -55.41
CA SER A 234 -4.68 51.97 -56.37
C SER A 234 -3.51 52.04 -57.37
N ALA A 235 -2.85 50.91 -57.67
CA ALA A 235 -2.30 50.59 -59.00
C ALA A 235 -1.83 49.12 -59.13
N THR A 236 -2.12 48.52 -60.28
CA THR A 236 -1.56 47.26 -60.83
C THR A 236 -1.51 47.42 -62.36
N PRO A 237 -0.78 46.59 -63.15
CA PRO A 237 0.11 45.50 -62.78
C PRO A 237 1.50 45.52 -63.45
N SER A 238 2.39 44.60 -63.07
CA SER A 238 3.27 43.86 -64.00
C SER A 238 3.83 42.61 -63.33
N ALA A 239 4.13 41.57 -64.12
CA ALA A 239 4.65 40.30 -63.63
C ALA A 239 6.18 40.30 -63.55
N GLY A 240 6.73 39.67 -62.51
CA GLY A 240 8.17 39.45 -62.36
C GLY A 240 8.40 38.31 -61.37
N ALA A 241 8.79 37.13 -61.88
CA ALA A 241 8.99 35.95 -61.04
C ALA A 241 10.36 35.98 -60.36
N SER A 242 10.39 35.92 -59.03
CA SER A 242 11.58 35.65 -58.21
C SER A 242 11.19 34.85 -56.97
N LYS A 243 12.13 34.06 -56.45
CA LYS A 243 11.85 32.94 -55.53
C LYS A 243 12.06 33.30 -54.06
N THR A 244 11.18 32.74 -53.23
CA THR A 244 11.43 32.22 -51.87
C THR A 244 12.21 33.08 -50.87
N ALA A 245 11.48 33.68 -49.93
CA ALA A 245 11.94 33.92 -48.55
C ALA A 245 10.73 34.02 -47.60
N SER A 246 10.06 32.89 -47.34
CA SER A 246 9.05 32.84 -46.27
C SER A 246 9.73 32.95 -44.90
N PRO A 247 9.14 33.64 -43.91
CA PRO A 247 9.62 33.56 -42.53
C PRO A 247 9.49 32.10 -42.03
N PRO A 248 10.36 31.65 -41.10
CA PRO A 248 10.22 30.33 -40.51
C PRO A 248 8.85 30.22 -39.84
N ALA A 249 8.14 29.12 -40.12
CA ALA A 249 6.90 28.80 -39.42
C ALA A 249 7.16 28.74 -37.91
N GLY A 250 6.16 29.14 -37.12
CA GLY A 250 6.29 29.14 -35.66
C GLY A 250 6.68 27.76 -35.15
N SER A 251 7.61 27.71 -34.21
CA SER A 251 8.02 26.47 -33.55
C SER A 251 6.79 25.79 -32.95
N GLU A 252 6.32 24.71 -33.57
CA GLU A 252 5.37 23.80 -32.93
C GLU A 252 5.97 23.39 -31.58
N PRO A 253 5.22 23.48 -30.47
CA PRO A 253 5.73 23.05 -29.18
C PRO A 253 6.01 21.55 -29.28
N LYS A 254 7.29 21.17 -29.30
CA LYS A 254 7.75 19.78 -29.50
C LYS A 254 6.88 18.85 -28.67
N THR A 255 6.04 18.06 -29.34
CA THR A 255 5.04 17.22 -28.69
C THR A 255 5.73 16.37 -27.64
N ALA A 256 5.40 16.60 -26.37
CA ALA A 256 5.99 15.85 -25.27
C ALA A 256 5.63 14.38 -25.45
N THR A 257 6.61 13.59 -25.86
CA THR A 257 6.46 12.16 -26.13
C THR A 257 6.19 11.48 -24.80
N GLY A 258 4.94 11.06 -24.61
CA GLY A 258 4.45 10.57 -23.33
C GLY A 258 5.30 9.42 -22.81
N ARG A 259 5.84 9.61 -21.61
CA ARG A 259 6.75 8.66 -20.96
C ARG A 259 5.97 7.66 -20.11
N PRO A 260 6.52 6.45 -19.88
CA PRO A 260 5.99 5.57 -18.85
C PRO A 260 6.05 6.24 -17.47
N PRO A 261 5.17 5.82 -16.54
CA PRO A 261 5.32 6.12 -15.13
C PRO A 261 6.50 5.32 -14.55
N THR A 262 7.02 5.76 -13.41
CA THR A 262 7.89 4.95 -12.54
C THR A 262 7.05 4.31 -11.45
N VAL A 263 7.38 3.06 -11.09
CA VAL A 263 6.77 2.32 -9.98
C VAL A 263 7.87 1.89 -9.03
N THR A 264 7.65 2.09 -7.73
CA THR A 264 8.49 1.55 -6.65
C THR A 264 7.64 0.68 -5.75
N ILE A 265 8.18 -0.47 -5.34
CA ILE A 265 7.51 -1.43 -4.47
C ILE A 265 8.02 -1.28 -3.05
N SER A 266 7.13 -0.91 -2.13
CA SER A 266 7.35 -1.08 -0.69
C SER A 266 6.64 -2.35 -0.25
N SER A 267 7.20 -3.06 0.72
CA SER A 267 6.38 -3.88 1.61
C SER A 267 6.00 -3.00 2.80
N TYR A 268 5.11 -2.03 2.57
CA TYR A 268 4.49 -1.37 3.71
C TYR A 268 3.50 -2.34 4.36
N ASN A 269 3.53 -2.34 5.68
CA ASN A 269 2.85 -3.32 6.50
C ASN A 269 1.86 -2.58 7.40
N TRP A 270 0.67 -2.36 6.85
CA TRP A 270 -0.44 -1.69 7.52
C TRP A 270 -0.91 -2.54 8.72
N GLU A 271 -0.96 -1.90 9.90
CA GLU A 271 -1.50 -2.43 11.18
C GLU A 271 -0.74 -3.61 11.85
N GLU A 272 0.58 -3.47 12.02
CA GLU A 272 1.51 -4.50 12.56
C GLU A 272 1.60 -5.75 11.64
N PRO A 273 2.60 -6.66 11.75
CA PRO A 273 2.79 -7.72 10.75
C PRO A 273 1.81 -8.89 10.90
N CYS A 274 0.57 -8.58 11.27
CA CYS A 274 -0.50 -9.51 11.56
C CYS A 274 -0.90 -10.28 10.30
N GLY A 275 -1.01 -11.60 10.40
CA GLY A 275 -1.31 -12.45 9.24
C GLY A 275 -0.20 -12.56 8.20
N GLN A 276 0.91 -11.82 8.33
CA GLN A 276 2.09 -11.99 7.47
C GLN A 276 2.93 -13.18 7.95
N TYR A 277 3.09 -14.17 7.08
CA TYR A 277 3.96 -15.32 7.31
C TYR A 277 5.02 -15.43 6.22
N TYR A 278 6.21 -15.94 6.57
CA TYR A 278 7.19 -16.43 5.60
C TYR A 278 7.37 -17.95 5.73
N LEU A 279 7.46 -18.63 4.58
CA LEU A 279 7.68 -20.07 4.46
C LEU A 279 9.17 -20.38 4.31
N LEU A 280 9.81 -20.83 5.40
CA LEU A 280 11.25 -21.10 5.48
C LEU A 280 11.54 -22.61 5.48
N ASP A 281 12.72 -22.98 4.95
CA ASP A 281 13.22 -24.38 4.89
C ASP A 281 14.13 -24.75 6.09
N GLU A 282 14.03 -23.98 7.18
CA GLU A 282 14.84 -24.13 8.40
C GLU A 282 13.97 -24.58 9.59
N PRO A 283 14.50 -25.40 10.53
CA PRO A 283 13.82 -25.67 11.79
C PRO A 283 13.78 -24.42 12.66
N ALA A 284 12.70 -24.25 13.43
CA ALA A 284 12.44 -23.04 14.22
C ALA A 284 13.55 -22.64 15.23
N ALA A 285 14.43 -23.57 15.62
CA ALA A 285 15.59 -23.29 16.47
C ALA A 285 16.75 -22.58 15.73
N ASN A 286 16.82 -22.69 14.39
CA ASN A 286 17.84 -22.05 13.56
C ASN A 286 17.38 -20.68 13.02
N VAL A 287 16.07 -20.47 12.88
CA VAL A 287 15.51 -19.24 12.31
C VAL A 287 15.85 -18.05 13.23
N PRO A 288 16.53 -17.00 12.74
CA PRO A 288 16.85 -15.82 13.56
C PRO A 288 15.56 -15.10 14.02
N PRO A 289 15.64 -14.22 15.03
CA PRO A 289 14.49 -13.41 15.44
C PRO A 289 13.90 -12.63 14.25
N PRO A 290 12.59 -12.35 14.24
CA PRO A 290 11.99 -11.47 13.25
C PRO A 290 12.58 -10.06 13.39
N PRO A 291 12.88 -9.37 12.29
CA PRO A 291 13.42 -8.02 12.33
C PRO A 291 12.31 -7.00 12.59
N VAL A 292 12.66 -5.71 12.61
CA VAL A 292 11.65 -4.65 12.55
C VAL A 292 10.89 -4.66 11.20
N PRO A 293 9.62 -4.20 11.14
CA PRO A 293 8.73 -4.43 9.99
C PRO A 293 9.28 -4.02 8.62
N GLN A 294 10.07 -2.95 8.56
CA GLN A 294 10.70 -2.43 7.33
C GLN A 294 11.72 -3.40 6.69
N ASP A 295 12.31 -4.30 7.49
CA ASP A 295 13.45 -5.15 7.11
C ASP A 295 13.02 -6.62 6.86
N THR A 296 11.75 -6.97 7.10
CA THR A 296 11.18 -8.32 6.99
C THR A 296 11.41 -8.96 5.63
N ARG A 297 11.22 -8.20 4.54
CA ARG A 297 11.43 -8.66 3.16
C ARG A 297 12.92 -8.90 2.84
N GLY A 298 13.82 -8.14 3.46
CA GLY A 298 15.27 -8.34 3.34
C GLY A 298 15.71 -9.63 4.04
N TRP A 299 15.25 -9.79 5.29
CA TRP A 299 15.41 -11.00 6.10
C TRP A 299 14.85 -12.26 5.41
N ALA A 300 13.64 -12.17 4.85
CA ALA A 300 13.00 -13.29 4.17
C ALA A 300 13.79 -13.74 2.94
N ARG A 301 14.23 -12.81 2.08
CA ARG A 301 15.09 -13.15 0.93
C ARG A 301 16.44 -13.75 1.37
N ALA A 302 17.05 -13.24 2.43
CA ALA A 302 18.30 -13.77 2.96
C ALA A 302 18.17 -15.22 3.49
N LEU A 303 16.98 -15.62 3.91
CA LEU A 303 16.64 -16.98 4.37
C LEU A 303 15.99 -17.86 3.28
N GLY A 304 15.94 -17.40 2.02
CA GLY A 304 15.29 -18.14 0.92
C GLY A 304 13.78 -18.33 1.11
N GLY A 305 13.14 -17.44 1.87
CA GLY A 305 11.74 -17.48 2.23
C GLY A 305 10.79 -17.11 1.09
N VAL A 306 9.52 -17.50 1.26
CA VAL A 306 8.42 -17.27 0.31
C VAL A 306 7.22 -16.74 1.09
N ASP A 307 6.52 -15.73 0.57
CA ASP A 307 5.35 -15.14 1.23
C ASP A 307 4.25 -16.22 1.45
N GLY A 308 3.76 -16.29 2.69
CA GLY A 308 2.93 -17.39 3.19
C GLY A 308 1.46 -16.99 3.32
N GLY A 309 0.59 -17.59 2.51
CA GLY A 309 -0.87 -17.43 2.57
C GLY A 309 -1.35 -16.10 1.99
N GLN A 310 -0.79 -14.99 2.45
CA GLN A 310 -1.05 -13.64 1.95
C GLN A 310 0.27 -12.88 1.75
N MET A 311 0.32 -12.07 0.71
CA MET A 311 1.42 -11.17 0.37
C MET A 311 0.85 -9.77 0.21
N ARG A 312 1.28 -8.84 1.08
CA ARG A 312 0.88 -7.42 1.03
C ARG A 312 1.92 -6.62 0.27
N LEU A 313 1.51 -5.84 -0.73
CA LEU A 313 2.36 -4.92 -1.48
C LEU A 313 1.81 -3.49 -1.42
N GLU A 314 2.70 -2.52 -1.29
CA GLU A 314 2.40 -1.11 -1.56
C GLU A 314 3.13 -0.73 -2.86
N LEU A 315 2.38 -0.26 -3.86
CA LEU A 315 2.91 0.19 -5.15
C LEU A 315 2.76 1.70 -5.26
N THR A 316 3.87 2.42 -5.07
CA THR A 316 3.91 3.88 -5.31
C THR A 316 4.16 4.13 -6.79
N VAL A 317 3.27 4.90 -7.45
CA VAL A 317 3.33 5.18 -8.89
C VAL A 317 3.39 6.69 -9.15
N GLN A 318 4.39 7.12 -9.92
CA GLN A 318 4.67 8.54 -10.20
C GLN A 318 4.89 8.77 -11.70
N GLY A 319 4.43 9.91 -12.23
CA GLY A 319 4.71 10.31 -13.60
C GLY A 319 6.11 10.95 -13.71
N THR A 320 6.84 10.66 -14.79
CA THR A 320 8.22 11.18 -14.99
C THR A 320 8.28 12.63 -15.49
N SER A 321 7.16 13.35 -15.46
CA SER A 321 7.02 14.79 -15.78
C SER A 321 5.65 15.32 -15.32
N GLU A 322 5.43 16.63 -15.40
CA GLU A 322 4.11 17.25 -15.12
C GLU A 322 3.00 16.83 -16.11
N GLN A 323 3.36 16.24 -17.25
CA GLN A 323 2.39 15.68 -18.19
C GLN A 323 1.69 14.46 -17.56
N ALA A 324 0.37 14.56 -17.41
CA ALA A 324 -0.44 13.50 -16.82
C ALA A 324 -0.24 12.15 -17.55
N VAL A 325 -0.04 11.10 -16.75
CA VAL A 325 -0.12 9.70 -17.17
C VAL A 325 -1.44 9.15 -16.63
N VAL A 326 -2.27 8.61 -17.51
CA VAL A 326 -3.47 7.85 -17.13
C VAL A 326 -3.06 6.39 -16.96
N LEU A 327 -3.32 5.85 -15.77
CA LEU A 327 -3.17 4.44 -15.44
C LEU A 327 -4.51 3.77 -15.71
N LYS A 328 -4.55 2.81 -16.64
CA LYS A 328 -5.80 2.28 -17.21
C LYS A 328 -6.35 1.08 -16.45
N ASP A 329 -5.46 0.17 -16.10
CA ASP A 329 -5.74 -1.13 -15.47
C ASP A 329 -4.41 -1.69 -14.90
N LEU A 330 -4.49 -2.61 -13.94
CA LEU A 330 -3.36 -3.28 -13.31
C LEU A 330 -3.63 -4.80 -13.32
N ASN A 331 -3.14 -5.44 -14.37
CA ASN A 331 -3.37 -6.85 -14.68
C ASN A 331 -2.52 -7.77 -13.78
N VAL A 332 -3.09 -8.88 -13.32
CA VAL A 332 -2.36 -9.97 -12.64
C VAL A 332 -1.96 -11.04 -13.65
N ARG A 333 -0.70 -11.51 -13.60
CA ARG A 333 -0.15 -12.51 -14.53
C ARG A 333 0.50 -13.66 -13.77
N VAL A 334 -0.15 -14.82 -13.75
CA VAL A 334 0.40 -16.06 -13.18
C VAL A 334 1.33 -16.73 -14.21
N LEU A 335 2.54 -17.06 -13.78
CA LEU A 335 3.55 -17.81 -14.57
C LEU A 335 3.49 -19.31 -14.28
N ASN A 336 3.31 -19.69 -13.02
CA ASN A 336 3.24 -21.09 -12.58
C ASN A 336 2.28 -21.24 -11.39
N ARG A 337 1.68 -22.42 -11.29
CA ARG A 337 0.89 -22.88 -10.14
C ARG A 337 1.18 -24.35 -9.86
N SER A 338 1.64 -24.64 -8.65
CA SER A 338 2.00 -25.98 -8.17
C SER A 338 1.35 -26.28 -6.82
N ALA A 339 1.52 -27.51 -6.30
CA ALA A 339 1.11 -27.84 -4.94
C ALA A 339 1.89 -26.96 -3.92
N PRO A 340 1.30 -26.59 -2.76
CA PRO A 340 1.96 -25.76 -1.76
C PRO A 340 3.31 -26.31 -1.30
N LEU A 341 4.23 -25.41 -0.95
CA LEU A 341 5.52 -25.78 -0.36
C LEU A 341 5.31 -26.58 0.94
N LYS A 342 6.23 -27.50 1.26
CA LYS A 342 6.19 -28.31 2.50
C LYS A 342 7.06 -27.71 3.62
N ARG A 343 7.04 -26.38 3.69
CA ARG A 343 7.80 -25.54 4.63
C ARG A 343 6.96 -25.10 5.82
N SER A 344 7.60 -24.82 6.95
CA SER A 344 6.95 -24.24 8.13
C SER A 344 6.70 -22.74 7.91
N ALA A 345 5.64 -22.21 8.51
CA ALA A 345 5.27 -20.80 8.39
C ALA A 345 5.69 -20.03 9.64
N PHE A 346 6.34 -18.88 9.46
CA PHE A 346 6.86 -18.04 10.53
C PHE A 346 6.13 -16.70 10.54
N SER A 347 5.31 -16.47 11.58
CA SER A 347 4.53 -15.23 11.78
C SER A 347 5.45 -14.07 12.07
N MET A 348 5.39 -13.03 11.26
CA MET A 348 6.19 -11.81 11.48
C MET A 348 5.56 -10.89 12.53
N GLY A 349 4.25 -11.07 12.82
CA GLY A 349 3.48 -10.23 13.72
C GLY A 349 3.17 -10.86 15.08
N GLU A 350 3.02 -9.98 16.07
CA GLU A 350 2.60 -10.26 17.45
C GLU A 350 1.56 -9.19 17.85
N GLY A 351 0.41 -9.22 17.18
CA GLY A 351 -0.61 -8.17 17.27
C GLY A 351 -1.17 -7.83 15.90
N CYS A 352 -2.46 -7.53 15.88
CA CYS A 352 -3.12 -6.74 14.84
C CYS A 352 -3.47 -5.41 15.50
N GLY A 353 -3.28 -4.29 14.82
CA GLY A 353 -3.80 -3.01 15.26
C GLY A 353 -5.34 -2.92 15.18
N SER A 354 -5.86 -1.75 15.54
CA SER A 354 -7.24 -1.34 15.25
C SER A 354 -7.22 0.17 14.96
N GLY A 355 -6.67 0.53 13.80
CA GLY A 355 -5.81 1.72 13.66
C GLY A 355 -5.50 2.13 12.22
N ILE A 356 -6.51 2.02 11.34
CA ILE A 356 -6.56 2.46 9.93
C ILE A 356 -6.14 1.39 8.93
N GLU A 357 -7.15 0.76 8.33
CA GLU A 357 -7.05 -0.05 7.12
C GLU A 357 -7.20 0.87 5.88
N PRO A 358 -6.21 0.92 4.95
CA PRO A 358 -6.33 1.73 3.74
C PRO A 358 -7.33 1.12 2.74
N GLN A 359 -7.61 1.82 1.64
CA GLN A 359 -8.26 1.18 0.50
C GLN A 359 -7.24 0.28 -0.21
N SER A 360 -7.49 -1.03 -0.24
CA SER A 360 -6.64 -2.00 -0.93
C SER A 360 -7.31 -2.60 -2.18
N PHE A 361 -6.60 -3.51 -2.83
CA PHE A 361 -7.06 -4.33 -3.93
C PHE A 361 -6.77 -5.80 -3.69
N ASP A 362 -7.82 -6.62 -3.63
CA ASP A 362 -7.76 -8.07 -3.46
C ASP A 362 -7.26 -8.76 -4.73
N VAL A 363 -6.39 -9.76 -4.56
CA VAL A 363 -5.95 -10.68 -5.63
C VAL A 363 -5.99 -12.13 -5.12
N GLY A 364 -7.10 -12.83 -5.40
CA GLY A 364 -7.18 -14.27 -5.16
C GLY A 364 -6.38 -15.05 -6.20
N LEU A 365 -5.15 -15.47 -5.84
CA LEU A 365 -4.17 -16.11 -6.74
C LEU A 365 -4.56 -17.54 -7.15
N ASP A 366 -5.53 -18.16 -6.47
CA ASP A 366 -6.09 -19.47 -6.81
C ASP A 366 -7.12 -19.43 -7.96
N ASN A 367 -7.68 -18.26 -8.28
CA ASN A 367 -8.63 -18.11 -9.38
C ASN A 367 -7.99 -18.52 -10.71
N SER A 368 -8.73 -19.16 -11.62
CA SER A 368 -8.20 -19.59 -12.93
C SER A 368 -7.77 -18.41 -13.83
N ARG A 369 -8.30 -17.22 -13.54
CA ARG A 369 -7.85 -15.91 -14.02
C ARG A 369 -7.95 -14.93 -12.84
N PRO A 370 -6.86 -14.68 -12.09
CA PRO A 370 -6.89 -13.70 -11.02
C PRO A 370 -7.14 -12.29 -11.59
N THR A 371 -8.03 -11.55 -10.95
CA THR A 371 -8.36 -10.16 -11.28
C THR A 371 -8.15 -9.30 -10.04
N LEU A 372 -7.71 -8.08 -10.26
CA LEU A 372 -7.61 -7.07 -9.21
C LEU A 372 -9.03 -6.64 -8.80
N THR A 373 -9.33 -6.58 -7.50
CA THR A 373 -10.68 -6.27 -7.00
C THR A 373 -10.63 -5.16 -5.93
N PRO A 374 -11.20 -3.97 -6.14
CA PRO A 374 -11.05 -2.85 -5.20
C PRO A 374 -11.84 -3.08 -3.90
N VAL A 375 -11.14 -3.01 -2.76
CA VAL A 375 -11.70 -3.21 -1.41
C VAL A 375 -11.74 -1.89 -0.65
N ALA A 376 -12.88 -1.62 -0.01
CA ALA A 376 -13.15 -0.35 0.65
C ALA A 376 -12.66 -0.34 2.11
N GLY A 377 -11.57 0.40 2.38
CA GLY A 377 -10.89 0.47 3.68
C GLY A 377 -11.66 1.13 4.83
N GLN A 378 -11.00 1.31 5.97
CA GLN A 378 -11.65 1.64 7.24
C GLN A 378 -10.76 2.50 8.16
N GLN A 379 -11.17 3.76 8.38
CA GLN A 379 -10.49 4.74 9.23
C GLN A 379 -11.29 4.98 10.53
N GLY A 380 -11.17 4.06 11.50
CA GLY A 380 -12.09 4.00 12.64
C GLY A 380 -13.51 3.73 12.15
N ASP A 381 -14.51 4.42 12.70
CA ASP A 381 -15.92 4.27 12.28
C ASP A 381 -16.23 4.70 10.83
N LYS A 382 -15.24 5.22 10.08
CA LYS A 382 -15.41 5.75 8.72
C LYS A 382 -14.92 4.76 7.67
N LYS A 383 -15.84 4.29 6.82
CA LYS A 383 -15.49 3.53 5.61
C LYS A 383 -14.87 4.45 4.55
N VAL A 384 -13.69 4.09 4.06
CA VAL A 384 -13.02 4.70 2.90
C VAL A 384 -13.63 4.06 1.63
N PRO A 385 -14.23 4.82 0.70
CA PRO A 385 -14.83 4.24 -0.50
C PRO A 385 -13.80 3.55 -1.39
N ALA A 386 -14.18 2.43 -2.01
CA ALA A 386 -13.39 1.77 -3.04
C ALA A 386 -13.41 2.58 -4.36
N LYS A 387 -12.25 3.12 -4.74
CA LYS A 387 -11.96 3.71 -6.07
C LYS A 387 -11.32 2.62 -6.94
N ASP A 388 -11.92 2.36 -8.10
CA ASP A 388 -11.37 1.45 -9.11
C ASP A 388 -10.59 2.24 -10.18
N PHE A 389 -9.92 1.53 -11.09
CA PHE A 389 -9.26 2.12 -12.25
C PHE A 389 -10.27 2.81 -13.19
N PRO A 390 -9.89 3.88 -13.92
CA PRO A 390 -8.52 4.39 -14.10
C PRO A 390 -8.08 5.44 -13.07
N PHE A 391 -6.76 5.53 -12.87
CA PHE A 391 -6.08 6.50 -11.99
C PHE A 391 -5.23 7.49 -12.80
N ARG A 392 -4.69 8.54 -12.16
CA ARG A 392 -3.84 9.55 -12.83
C ARG A 392 -2.64 9.92 -11.97
N VAL A 393 -1.47 10.01 -12.59
CA VAL A 393 -0.22 10.46 -11.95
C VAL A 393 0.52 11.50 -12.77
N SER A 394 1.40 12.27 -12.14
CA SER A 394 2.37 13.18 -12.75
C SER A 394 3.65 13.21 -11.90
N SER A 395 4.60 14.10 -12.16
CA SER A 395 5.74 14.32 -11.25
C SER A 395 5.32 14.88 -9.89
N ASN A 396 4.18 15.57 -9.84
CA ASN A 396 3.70 16.32 -8.68
C ASN A 396 2.42 15.70 -8.08
N ASP A 397 2.00 14.54 -8.59
CA ASP A 397 0.74 13.86 -8.27
C ASP A 397 1.00 12.35 -8.30
N VAL A 398 0.91 11.69 -7.15
CA VAL A 398 1.39 10.32 -6.91
C VAL A 398 0.24 9.49 -6.38
N GLU A 399 -0.04 8.36 -7.04
CA GLU A 399 -1.05 7.40 -6.56
C GLU A 399 -0.32 6.22 -5.91
N VAL A 400 -0.84 5.74 -4.79
CA VAL A 400 -0.32 4.58 -4.05
C VAL A 400 -1.39 3.50 -4.08
N PHE A 401 -1.00 2.27 -4.39
CA PHE A 401 -1.90 1.12 -4.44
C PHE A 401 -1.48 0.06 -3.44
N ASP A 402 -2.35 -0.21 -2.47
CA ASP A 402 -2.21 -1.34 -1.56
C ASP A 402 -2.85 -2.58 -2.19
N LEU A 403 -2.10 -3.68 -2.27
CA LEU A 403 -2.53 -4.94 -2.86
C LEU A 403 -2.43 -6.07 -1.85
N ASP A 404 -3.52 -6.81 -1.70
CA ASP A 404 -3.66 -7.96 -0.80
C ASP A 404 -3.84 -9.23 -1.63
N ALA A 405 -2.72 -9.91 -1.91
CA ALA A 405 -2.68 -11.10 -2.76
C ALA A 405 -2.63 -12.38 -1.93
N TYR A 406 -3.63 -13.25 -2.07
CA TYR A 406 -3.83 -14.42 -1.21
C TYR A 406 -3.93 -15.75 -1.97
N VAL A 407 -3.57 -16.84 -1.27
CA VAL A 407 -3.55 -18.21 -1.79
C VAL A 407 -3.85 -19.22 -0.67
N GLU A 408 -4.90 -20.00 -0.87
CA GLU A 408 -5.36 -21.07 0.02
C GLU A 408 -4.85 -22.44 -0.45
N GLY A 409 -4.77 -22.67 -1.76
CA GLY A 409 -4.64 -24.01 -2.34
C GLY A 409 -3.28 -24.39 -2.93
N HIS A 410 -2.42 -23.42 -3.27
CA HIS A 410 -1.27 -23.66 -4.16
C HIS A 410 0.03 -22.97 -3.71
N ASP A 411 1.11 -23.23 -4.46
CA ASP A 411 2.30 -22.40 -4.60
C ASP A 411 2.23 -21.70 -5.97
N VAL A 412 2.24 -20.37 -5.99
CA VAL A 412 1.97 -19.55 -7.18
C VAL A 412 3.14 -18.61 -7.45
N THR A 413 3.62 -18.59 -8.69
CA THR A 413 4.64 -17.64 -9.18
C THR A 413 3.98 -16.67 -10.16
N TRP A 414 4.11 -15.37 -9.93
CA TRP A 414 3.30 -14.36 -10.61
C TRP A 414 3.97 -12.97 -10.70
N TYR A 415 3.38 -12.07 -11.47
CA TYR A 415 3.81 -10.67 -11.61
C TYR A 415 2.61 -9.79 -11.99
N LEU A 416 2.84 -8.48 -12.06
CA LEU A 416 1.83 -7.47 -12.39
C LEU A 416 2.16 -6.73 -13.70
N GLU A 417 1.12 -6.27 -14.39
CA GLU A 417 1.20 -5.52 -15.64
C GLU A 417 0.32 -4.25 -15.56
N LEU A 418 0.95 -3.10 -15.35
CA LEU A 418 0.30 -1.80 -15.29
C LEU A 418 0.12 -1.23 -16.71
N GLU A 419 -1.11 -1.13 -17.18
CA GLU A 419 -1.43 -0.47 -18.45
C GLU A 419 -1.49 1.05 -18.27
N TRP A 420 -0.80 1.79 -19.15
CA TRP A 420 -0.71 3.25 -19.05
C TRP A 420 -0.87 3.95 -20.39
N SER A 421 -1.12 5.25 -20.33
CA SER A 421 -1.06 6.15 -21.48
C SER A 421 -0.73 7.59 -21.08
N SER A 422 0.08 8.26 -21.89
CA SER A 422 0.39 9.69 -21.77
C SER A 422 0.77 10.23 -23.14
N GLY A 423 0.51 11.51 -23.43
CA GLY A 423 1.02 12.17 -24.65
C GLY A 423 0.77 11.48 -25.99
N GLY A 424 -0.33 10.71 -26.13
CA GLY A 424 -0.60 9.90 -27.33
C GLY A 424 0.23 8.62 -27.45
N GLN A 425 1.01 8.26 -26.42
CA GLN A 425 1.68 6.98 -26.25
C GLN A 425 0.89 6.09 -25.29
N THR A 426 1.02 4.78 -25.46
CA THR A 426 0.40 3.74 -24.63
C THR A 426 1.39 2.61 -24.43
N GLY A 427 1.38 1.96 -23.27
CA GLY A 427 2.19 0.78 -23.04
C GLY A 427 1.77 0.01 -21.79
N THR A 428 2.51 -1.06 -21.52
CA THR A 428 2.36 -1.88 -20.33
C THR A 428 3.69 -1.88 -19.59
N LEU A 429 3.67 -1.62 -18.28
CA LEU A 429 4.84 -1.69 -17.41
C LEU A 429 4.74 -2.97 -16.57
N ARG A 430 5.72 -3.87 -16.74
CA ARG A 430 5.88 -5.03 -15.87
C ARG A 430 6.34 -4.57 -14.48
N ILE A 431 5.68 -5.06 -13.45
CA ILE A 431 5.98 -4.83 -12.04
C ILE A 431 6.25 -6.20 -11.40
N ASP A 432 7.47 -6.38 -10.91
CA ASP A 432 7.94 -7.59 -10.22
C ASP A 432 9.01 -7.23 -9.18
N ASP A 433 9.52 -8.22 -8.45
CA ASP A 433 10.51 -8.00 -7.40
C ASP A 433 11.94 -7.86 -7.97
N GLY A 434 12.22 -6.72 -8.59
CA GLY A 434 13.56 -6.36 -9.07
C GLY A 434 14.07 -7.26 -10.20
N GLY A 435 13.18 -7.73 -11.07
CA GLY A 435 13.46 -8.69 -12.13
C GLY A 435 13.13 -10.14 -11.79
N GLN A 436 12.71 -10.44 -10.55
CA GLN A 436 12.18 -11.75 -10.16
C GLN A 436 10.65 -11.69 -9.99
N PRO A 437 9.89 -12.67 -10.52
CA PRO A 437 8.45 -12.74 -10.24
C PRO A 437 8.19 -12.97 -8.75
N PHE A 438 7.09 -12.43 -8.25
CA PHE A 438 6.60 -12.71 -6.91
C PHE A 438 6.28 -14.20 -6.76
N ARG A 439 6.39 -14.71 -5.54
CA ARG A 439 5.99 -16.07 -5.19
C ARG A 439 5.23 -16.07 -3.88
N THR A 440 4.06 -16.69 -3.89
CA THR A 440 3.20 -16.80 -2.71
C THR A 440 2.71 -18.24 -2.62
N SER A 441 2.82 -18.87 -1.45
CA SER A 441 2.38 -20.25 -1.23
C SER A 441 1.48 -20.33 -0.01
N SER A 442 0.43 -21.14 -0.10
CA SER A 442 -0.52 -21.38 0.99
C SER A 442 0.17 -21.78 2.30
N ILE A 443 -0.37 -21.30 3.42
CA ILE A 443 -0.01 -21.74 4.79
C ILE A 443 -0.86 -22.90 5.31
N ALA A 444 -1.87 -23.38 4.58
CA ALA A 444 -2.73 -24.46 5.05
C ALA A 444 -1.94 -25.74 5.41
N GLY A 445 -2.28 -26.35 6.56
CA GLY A 445 -1.88 -27.71 6.93
C GLY A 445 -0.41 -27.94 7.33
N ARG A 446 0.30 -26.93 7.84
CA ARG A 446 1.72 -27.01 8.26
C ARG A 446 1.95 -26.54 9.71
N PRO A 447 3.15 -26.76 10.27
CA PRO A 447 3.56 -26.08 11.49
C PRO A 447 3.65 -24.57 11.27
N GLU A 448 2.86 -23.82 12.04
CA GLU A 448 2.99 -22.37 12.20
C GLU A 448 3.81 -22.07 13.46
N PHE A 449 4.68 -21.07 13.38
CA PHE A 449 5.51 -20.58 14.47
C PHE A 449 5.28 -19.09 14.69
N ARG A 450 5.26 -18.67 15.95
CA ARG A 450 5.23 -17.28 16.38
C ARG A 450 6.47 -17.00 17.22
N TYR A 451 7.04 -15.81 17.10
CA TYR A 451 8.15 -15.43 17.96
C TYR A 451 7.61 -15.07 19.35
N ASN A 452 8.29 -15.55 20.40
CA ASN A 452 8.01 -15.18 21.78
C ASN A 452 9.17 -14.30 22.26
N ARG A 453 8.90 -13.00 22.40
CA ARG A 453 9.89 -12.01 22.86
C ARG A 453 10.36 -12.19 24.30
N GLN A 454 9.64 -12.95 25.13
CA GLN A 454 10.05 -13.23 26.51
C GLN A 454 11.05 -14.40 26.58
N SER A 455 10.80 -15.48 25.84
CA SER A 455 11.72 -16.64 25.75
C SER A 455 12.83 -16.44 24.72
N SER A 456 12.68 -15.44 23.83
CA SER A 456 13.52 -15.16 22.66
C SER A 456 13.66 -16.35 21.70
N LYS A 457 12.52 -16.99 21.39
CA LYS A 457 12.44 -18.19 20.54
C LYS A 457 11.23 -18.17 19.63
N TRP A 458 11.32 -18.92 18.54
CA TRP A 458 10.17 -19.35 17.78
C TRP A 458 9.47 -20.52 18.49
N GLU A 459 8.19 -20.33 18.79
CA GLU A 459 7.33 -21.30 19.47
C GLU A 459 6.15 -21.65 18.56
N ALA A 460 5.63 -22.87 18.63
CA ALA A 460 4.53 -23.28 17.76
C ALA A 460 3.25 -22.46 18.08
N ALA A 461 2.48 -22.10 17.05
CA ALA A 461 1.17 -21.51 17.24
C ALA A 461 0.20 -22.53 17.84
N SER A 462 -0.54 -22.11 18.88
CA SER A 462 -1.48 -22.91 19.67
C SER A 462 -2.87 -22.99 19.05
#